data_AF-A0A143HHN8-F1
#
_entry.id   AF-A0A143HHN8-F1
#
_cell.length_a   1.000
_cell.length_b   1.000
_cell.length_c   1.000
_cell.angle_alpha   90.00
_cell.angle_beta   90.00
_cell.angle_gamma   90.00
#
_symmetry.space_group_name_H-M   'P 1'
#
loop_
_entity.id
_entity.type
_entity.pdbx_description
1 polymer ?
#
loop_
_entity_poly.entity_id
_entity_poly.type
_entity_poly.pdbx_seq_one_letter_code
_entity_poly.pdbx_strand_id
1 'polypeptide(L)' 'MSEISLKAAHHVKPHILEIEFSDGHKQLVDFATFIFSMEHPDYEKYKSESNFRTFKIVDGNLN' A
#
# COMPACT_ATOMS: atom_id res chain seq x y z
N MET A 1 12.39 -17.55 -12.45
CA MET A 1 11.28 -16.60 -12.60
C MET A 1 11.66 -15.38 -11.78
N SER A 2 11.67 -14.19 -12.35
CA SER A 2 11.98 -12.98 -11.58
C SER A 2 10.78 -12.68 -10.68
N GLU A 3 11.00 -12.61 -9.37
CA GLU A 3 9.97 -12.21 -8.43
C GLU A 3 9.61 -10.74 -8.68
N ILE A 4 8.31 -10.45 -8.81
CA ILE A 4 7.81 -9.08 -8.95
C ILE A 4 7.87 -8.45 -7.56
N SER A 5 8.59 -7.34 -7.44
CA SER A 5 8.78 -6.59 -6.19
C SER A 5 8.30 -5.16 -6.33
N LEU A 6 7.88 -4.56 -5.22
CA LEU A 6 7.55 -3.14 -5.16
C LEU A 6 8.83 -2.31 -5.25
N LYS A 7 8.89 -1.44 -6.24
CA LYS A 7 10.00 -0.52 -6.48
C LYS A 7 9.71 0.86 -5.89
N ALA A 8 8.47 1.33 -5.99
CA ALA A 8 8.04 2.59 -5.41
C ALA A 8 6.56 2.56 -5.04
N ALA A 9 6.15 3.42 -4.10
CA ALA A 9 4.76 3.65 -3.75
C ALA A 9 4.55 5.13 -3.51
N HIS A 10 3.54 5.70 -4.17
CA HIS A 10 3.19 7.10 -4.09
C HIS A 10 1.78 7.24 -3.54
N HIS A 11 1.63 8.11 -2.53
CA HIS A 11 0.34 8.42 -1.98
C HIS A 11 -0.41 9.39 -2.89
N VAL A 12 -1.52 8.94 -3.47
CA VAL A 12 -2.33 9.75 -4.42
C VAL A 12 -3.50 10.41 -3.70
N LYS A 13 -4.20 9.66 -2.85
CA LYS A 13 -5.40 10.08 -2.11
C LYS A 13 -5.48 9.35 -0.77
N PRO A 14 -6.33 9.78 0.17
CA PRO A 14 -6.50 9.06 1.44
C PRO A 14 -6.76 7.58 1.19
N HIS A 15 -5.89 6.72 1.74
CA HIS A 15 -5.94 5.27 1.61
C HIS A 15 -5.78 4.72 0.16
N ILE A 16 -5.28 5.52 -0.79
CA ILE A 16 -5.02 5.10 -2.17
C ILE A 16 -3.55 5.33 -2.50
N LEU A 17 -2.86 4.26 -2.91
CA LEU A 17 -1.47 4.29 -3.35
C LEU A 17 -1.36 3.93 -4.82
N GLU A 18 -0.52 4.67 -5.54
CA GLU A 18 0.03 4.22 -6.82
C GLU A 18 1.32 3.48 -6.53
N ILE A 19 1.35 2.21 -6.90
CA ILE A 19 2.46 1.31 -6.66
C ILE A 19 3.16 1.03 -7.98
N GLU A 20 4.49 1.17 -8.02
CA GLU A 20 5.34 0.81 -9.15
C GLU A 20 6.07 -0.50 -8.83
N PHE A 21 5.96 -1.46 -9.74
CA PHE A 21 6.60 -2.76 -9.66
C PHE A 21 7.94 -2.78 -10.40
N SER A 22 8.79 -3.74 -10.06
CA SER A 22 10.13 -3.92 -10.65
C SER A 22 10.13 -4.20 -12.16
N ASP A 23 9.00 -4.65 -12.71
CA ASP A 23 8.80 -4.89 -14.14
C ASP A 23 8.33 -3.64 -14.91
N GLY A 24 8.17 -2.51 -14.22
CA GLY A 24 7.70 -1.25 -14.79
C GLY A 24 6.17 -1.09 -14.79
N HIS A 25 5.40 -2.09 -14.34
CA HIS A 25 3.97 -1.92 -14.16
C HIS A 25 3.67 -0.94 -13.03
N LYS A 26 2.64 -0.13 -13.23
CA LYS A 26 2.09 0.75 -12.21
C LYS A 26 0.65 0.37 -11.96
N GLN A 27 0.27 0.32 -10.69
CA GLN A 27 -1.10 -0.01 -10.29
C GLN A 27 -1.58 0.94 -9.23
N LEU A 28 -2.78 1.47 -9.43
CA LEU A 28 -3.50 2.21 -8.41
C LEU A 28 -4.26 1.20 -7.53
N VAL A 29 -3.98 1.20 -6.23
CA VAL A 29 -4.61 0.30 -5.26
C VAL A 29 -5.36 1.13 -4.23
N ASP A 30 -6.65 0.86 -4.11
CA ASP A 30 -7.51 1.43 -3.07
C ASP A 30 -7.50 0.51 -1.84
N PHE A 31 -6.74 0.92 -0.82
CA PHE A 31 -6.66 0.23 0.46
C PHE A 31 -7.82 0.55 1.38
N ALA A 32 -8.65 1.57 1.10
CA ALA A 32 -9.81 1.88 1.93
C ALA A 32 -10.75 0.68 1.96
N THR A 33 -11.02 0.07 0.81
CA THR A 33 -11.91 -1.11 0.76
C THR A 33 -11.39 -2.22 1.66
N PHE A 34 -10.08 -2.49 1.70
CA PHE A 34 -9.52 -3.53 2.56
C PHE A 34 -9.51 -3.16 4.05
N ILE A 35 -9.09 -1.93 4.38
CA ILE A 35 -8.98 -1.43 5.75
C ILE A 35 -10.37 -1.29 6.41
N PHE A 36 -11.38 -0.86 5.66
CA PHE A 36 -12.73 -0.65 6.17
C PHE A 36 -13.65 -1.86 6.00
N SER A 37 -13.39 -2.77 5.04
CA SER A 37 -14.19 -4.00 4.87
C SER A 37 -13.77 -5.11 5.83
N MET A 38 -12.51 -5.14 6.28
CA MET A 38 -12.02 -6.16 7.19
C MET A 38 -11.73 -5.54 8.55
N GLU A 39 -12.56 -5.87 9.54
CA GLU A 39 -12.33 -5.48 10.92
C GLU A 39 -11.20 -6.32 11.52
N HIS A 40 -9.97 -5.98 11.14
CA HIS A 40 -8.77 -6.52 11.75
C HIS A 40 -8.13 -5.46 12.66
N PRO A 41 -7.77 -5.79 13.91
CA PRO A 41 -7.17 -4.83 14.84
C PRO A 41 -5.87 -4.22 14.30
N ASP A 42 -5.12 -4.95 13.46
CA ASP A 42 -3.92 -4.41 12.83
C ASP A 42 -4.19 -3.37 11.73
N TYR A 43 -5.41 -3.35 11.17
CA TYR A 43 -5.81 -2.38 10.15
C TYR A 43 -6.45 -1.12 10.72
N GLU A 44 -6.95 -1.17 11.96
CA GLU A 44 -7.53 -0.01 12.65
C GLU A 44 -6.57 1.18 12.68
N LYS A 45 -5.28 0.94 12.92
CA LYS A 45 -4.27 2.02 12.94
C LYS A 45 -4.19 2.73 11.60
N TYR A 46 -4.36 2.01 10.48
CA TYR A 46 -4.28 2.57 9.14
C TYR A 46 -5.57 3.26 8.68
N LYS A 47 -6.67 3.21 9.45
CA LYS A 47 -7.86 4.07 9.22
C LYS A 47 -7.55 5.56 9.40
N SER A 48 -6.50 5.87 10.17
CA SER A 48 -5.95 7.22 10.25
C SER A 48 -5.00 7.47 9.08
N GLU A 49 -5.29 8.49 8.29
CA GLU A 49 -4.46 8.87 7.13
C GLU A 49 -3.00 9.13 7.52
N SER A 50 -2.76 9.71 8.70
CA SER A 50 -1.42 9.97 9.23
C SER A 50 -0.62 8.68 9.39
N ASN A 51 -1.24 7.62 9.91
CA ASN A 51 -0.61 6.31 10.06
C ASN A 51 -0.49 5.60 8.71
N PHE A 52 -1.48 5.73 7.83
CA PHE A 52 -1.41 5.18 6.48
C PHE A 52 -0.18 5.72 5.73
N ARG A 53 0.11 7.02 5.83
CA ARG A 53 1.28 7.66 5.21
C ARG A 53 2.64 7.20 5.77
N THR A 54 2.68 6.45 6.87
CA THR A 54 3.93 5.90 7.44
C THR A 54 4.39 4.60 6.80
N PHE A 55 3.71 4.15 5.74
CA PHE A 55 4.08 2.95 4.99
C PHE A 55 5.55 2.97 4.57
N LYS A 56 6.16 1.78 4.53
CA LYS A 56 7.51 1.60 4.01
C LYS A 56 7.55 0.40 3.06
N ILE A 57 8.40 0.52 2.05
CA ILE A 57 8.75 -0.63 1.22
C ILE A 57 9.94 -1.31 1.87
N VAL A 58 9.76 -2.57 2.28
CA VAL A 58 10.78 -3.42 2.89
C VAL A 58 10.80 -4.73 2.11
N ASP A 59 11.97 -5.11 1.59
CA ASP A 59 12.17 -6.32 0.78
C ASP A 59 11.19 -6.46 -0.39
N GLY A 60 10.83 -5.33 -1.01
CA GLY A 60 9.90 -5.31 -2.14
C GLY A 60 8.44 -5.50 -1.76
N ASN A 61 8.07 -5.33 -0.48
CA ASN A 61 6.69 -5.39 0.01
C ASN A 61 6.31 -4.16 0.86
N LEU A 62 5.02 -3.82 0.89
CA LEU A 62 4.47 -2.70 1.66
C LEU A 62 4.22 -3.13 3.12
N ASN A 63 4.77 -2.39 4.09
CA ASN A 63 4.60 -2.60 5.54
C ASN A 63 4.11 -1.33 6.26
#